data_AF-A0A8S9J042-F1
#
_entry.id   AF-A0A8S9J042-F1
#
_cell.length_a   1.000
_cell.length_b   1.000
_cell.length_c   1.000
_cell.angle_alpha   90.00
_cell.angle_beta   90.00
_cell.angle_gamma   90.00
#
_symmetry.space_group_name_H-M   'P 1'
#
loop_
_entity.id
_entity.type
_entity.pdbx_description
1 polymer ?
#
loop_
_entity_poly.entity_id
_entity_poly.type
_entity_poly.pdbx_seq_one_letter_code
_entity_poly.pdbx_strand_id
1 'polypeptide(L)'
;MGHRSSEEFLPQISPDTSPQPFLPFIAPSPMAPYINTTIPKLSGLCSLNFTASESLIQTTSHNCWTVFAPLLANVMCCPQLDAALTIILGKASKQTGQLALNRTQSKHCLSDLEQILVGKGASSKLGSICSLHSSNLTASSCPLTDVDQFESAVDTSKLLLACEKVDPVLNELTRDLNKNNNYKIK
;
A
#
# COMPACT_ATOMS: atom_id res chain seq x y z
N MET A 1 43.11 42.83 10.00
CA MET A 1 41.63 42.99 9.93
C MET A 1 41.18 42.57 8.54
N GLY A 2 40.25 41.66 8.29
CA GLY A 2 39.45 40.76 9.11
C GLY A 2 38.78 39.74 8.16
N HIS A 3 38.79 38.47 8.56
CA HIS A 3 38.04 37.37 7.91
C HIS A 3 36.54 37.59 8.11
N ARG A 4 35.71 37.25 7.12
CA ARG A 4 34.27 37.04 7.32
C ARG A 4 33.86 35.72 6.68
N SER A 5 33.82 34.69 7.53
CA SER A 5 33.14 33.41 7.30
C SER A 5 31.63 33.66 7.26
N SER A 6 30.93 33.05 6.31
CA SER A 6 29.47 33.02 6.26
C SER A 6 29.01 31.73 6.94
N GLU A 7 28.89 31.76 8.26
CA GLU A 7 28.26 30.68 9.02
C GLU A 7 26.74 30.69 8.81
N GLU A 8 26.22 29.49 8.55
CA GLU A 8 24.81 29.14 8.50
C GLU A 8 24.05 29.67 9.72
N PHE A 9 22.99 30.45 9.48
CA PHE A 9 22.00 30.77 10.50
C PHE A 9 21.10 29.54 10.74
N LEU A 10 21.56 28.61 11.59
CA LEU A 10 20.66 27.70 12.28
C LEU A 10 20.08 28.44 13.50
N PRO A 11 18.75 28.60 13.62
CA PRO A 11 18.17 29.15 14.84
C PRO A 11 18.41 28.18 16.01
N GLN A 12 19.13 28.67 17.02
CA GLN A 12 19.23 28.04 18.34
C GLN A 12 17.84 28.01 18.98
N ILE A 13 17.23 26.84 19.06
CA ILE A 13 15.98 26.62 19.79
C ILE A 13 16.36 26.27 21.23
N SER A 14 16.21 27.23 22.14
CA SER A 14 16.28 26.99 23.58
C SER A 14 15.07 26.15 24.00
N PRO A 15 15.20 25.07 24.79
CA PRO A 15 14.05 24.27 25.19
C PRO A 15 13.30 25.03 26.28
N ASP A 16 12.22 25.70 25.91
CA ASP A 16 11.22 26.16 26.86
C ASP A 16 10.45 24.94 27.38
N THR A 17 10.63 24.63 28.67
CA THR A 17 10.08 23.44 29.34
C THR A 17 8.61 23.61 29.75
N SER A 18 7.94 24.66 29.27
CA SER A 18 6.52 24.87 29.53
C SER A 18 5.68 24.13 28.47
N PRO A 19 4.72 23.26 28.84
CA PRO A 19 3.82 22.64 27.88
C PRO A 19 3.00 23.76 27.22
N GLN A 20 3.33 24.11 25.98
CA GLN A 20 2.46 24.98 25.20
C GLN A 20 1.09 24.30 25.11
N PRO A 21 0.00 24.99 25.50
CA PRO A 21 -1.33 24.44 25.32
C PRO A 21 -1.47 24.14 23.83
N PHE A 22 -1.81 22.88 23.52
CA PHE A 22 -2.10 22.47 22.15
C PHE A 22 -3.19 23.41 21.62
N LEU A 23 -2.79 24.38 20.80
CA LEU A 23 -3.71 25.12 19.96
C LEU A 23 -4.52 24.04 19.24
N PRO A 24 -5.86 24.14 19.18
CA PRO A 24 -6.66 23.11 18.55
C PRO A 24 -6.08 22.90 17.16
N PHE A 25 -5.55 21.70 16.90
CA PHE A 25 -5.07 21.33 15.58
C PHE A 25 -6.28 21.52 14.67
N ILE A 26 -6.33 22.66 13.99
CA ILE A 26 -7.27 22.87 12.91
C ILE A 26 -6.89 21.76 11.95
N ALA A 27 -7.72 20.72 11.89
CA ALA A 27 -7.54 19.66 10.94
C ALA A 27 -7.31 20.34 9.58
N PRO A 28 -6.22 20.02 8.86
CA PRO A 28 -5.96 20.65 7.59
C PRO A 28 -7.25 20.57 6.76
N SER A 29 -7.66 21.69 6.17
CA SER A 29 -8.88 21.73 5.38
C SER A 29 -8.89 20.54 4.43
N PRO A 30 -10.03 19.84 4.30
CA PRO A 30 -10.10 18.65 3.46
C PRO A 30 -9.50 19.00 2.10
N MET A 31 -8.56 18.17 1.65
CA MET A 31 -7.89 18.41 0.38
C MET A 31 -8.95 18.65 -0.68
N ALA A 32 -8.79 19.73 -1.45
CA ALA A 32 -9.67 19.98 -2.58
C ALA A 32 -9.70 18.71 -3.43
N PRO A 33 -10.89 18.19 -3.79
CA PRO A 33 -10.99 16.96 -4.54
C PRO A 33 -10.19 17.12 -5.83
N TYR A 34 -9.36 16.14 -6.13
CA TYR A 34 -8.62 16.12 -7.37
C TYR A 34 -9.60 15.88 -8.54
N ILE A 35 -9.81 16.89 -9.37
CA ILE A 35 -10.80 16.85 -10.48
C ILE A 35 -10.14 16.53 -11.83
N ASN A 36 -8.81 16.50 -11.92
CA ASN A 36 -8.09 16.23 -13.16
C ASN A 36 -7.99 14.73 -13.47
N THR A 37 -9.13 14.07 -13.64
CA THR A 37 -9.16 12.68 -14.09
C THR A 37 -8.77 12.63 -15.56
N THR A 38 -7.61 12.02 -15.83
CA THR A 38 -7.20 11.75 -17.21
C THR A 38 -7.74 10.38 -17.60
N ILE A 39 -8.29 10.23 -18.80
CA ILE A 39 -8.72 8.91 -19.28
C ILE A 39 -7.45 8.05 -19.43
N PRO A 40 -7.33 6.94 -18.67
CA PRO A 40 -6.12 6.12 -18.71
C PRO A 40 -6.01 5.43 -20.06
N LYS A 41 -4.84 5.52 -20.70
CA LYS A 41 -4.56 4.82 -21.96
C LYS A 41 -3.97 3.45 -21.63
N LEU A 42 -4.82 2.43 -21.67
CA LEU A 42 -4.46 1.05 -21.37
C LEU A 42 -3.92 0.34 -22.61
N SER A 43 -3.03 -0.62 -22.39
CA SER A 43 -2.50 -1.52 -23.43
C SER A 43 -3.55 -2.52 -23.92
N GLY A 44 -4.51 -2.89 -23.06
CA GLY A 44 -5.54 -3.89 -23.35
C GLY A 44 -5.02 -5.34 -23.37
N LEU A 45 -3.76 -5.56 -22.96
CA LEU A 45 -3.09 -6.86 -22.98
C LEU A 45 -2.92 -7.46 -21.58
N CYS A 46 -3.16 -6.68 -20.52
CA CYS A 46 -3.12 -7.17 -19.16
C CYS A 46 -4.33 -8.06 -18.84
N SER A 47 -4.08 -9.22 -18.24
CA SER A 47 -5.13 -10.16 -17.82
C SER A 47 -5.72 -9.86 -16.44
N LEU A 48 -5.19 -8.89 -15.68
CA LEU A 48 -5.69 -8.53 -14.36
C LEU A 48 -7.01 -7.75 -14.44
N ASN A 49 -7.93 -8.05 -13.53
CA ASN A 49 -9.18 -7.32 -13.39
C ASN A 49 -9.05 -6.18 -12.36
N PHE A 50 -8.71 -4.99 -12.83
CA PHE A 50 -8.55 -3.81 -11.98
C PHE A 50 -9.86 -3.28 -11.40
N THR A 51 -11.00 -3.45 -12.10
CA THR A 51 -12.32 -3.05 -11.60
C THR A 51 -12.68 -3.78 -10.31
N ALA A 52 -12.27 -5.04 -10.18
CA ALA A 52 -12.48 -5.81 -8.96
C ALA A 52 -11.69 -5.26 -7.75
N SER A 53 -10.75 -4.34 -7.96
CA SER A 53 -9.91 -3.71 -6.95
C SER A 53 -10.02 -2.17 -6.99
N GLU A 54 -11.13 -1.64 -7.50
CA GLU A 54 -11.38 -0.20 -7.68
C GLU A 54 -11.11 0.61 -6.40
N SER A 55 -11.65 0.18 -5.26
CA SER A 55 -11.49 0.89 -3.98
C SER A 55 -10.03 0.92 -3.51
N LEU A 56 -9.33 -0.20 -3.64
CA LEU A 56 -7.90 -0.31 -3.34
C LEU A 56 -7.08 0.63 -4.22
N ILE A 57 -7.31 0.59 -5.54
CA ILE A 57 -6.64 1.47 -6.51
C ILE A 57 -6.94 2.95 -6.20
N GLN A 58 -8.17 3.27 -5.82
CA GLN A 58 -8.54 4.63 -5.43
C GLN A 58 -7.77 5.08 -4.19
N THR A 59 -7.71 4.25 -3.15
CA THR A 59 -6.93 4.55 -1.93
C THR A 59 -5.45 4.70 -2.23
N THR A 60 -4.87 3.78 -3.02
CA THR A 60 -3.47 3.87 -3.46
C THR A 60 -3.21 5.15 -4.25
N SER A 61 -4.12 5.57 -5.12
CA SER A 61 -3.99 6.82 -5.88
C SER A 61 -3.95 8.05 -4.98
N HIS A 62 -4.81 8.13 -3.96
CA HIS A 62 -4.78 9.23 -2.98
C HIS A 62 -3.48 9.22 -2.18
N ASN A 63 -3.02 8.04 -1.80
CA ASN A 63 -1.77 7.89 -1.06
C ASN A 63 -0.56 8.27 -1.90
N CYS A 64 -0.63 8.01 -3.20
CA CYS A 64 0.38 8.34 -4.20
C CYS A 64 0.09 9.64 -4.95
N TRP A 65 -0.72 10.52 -4.37
CA TRP A 65 -1.14 11.75 -5.05
C TRP A 65 0.07 12.55 -5.51
N THR A 66 0.00 13.08 -6.74
CA THR A 66 1.17 13.64 -7.45
C THR A 66 1.96 14.70 -6.66
N VAL A 67 1.27 15.48 -5.83
CA VAL A 67 1.86 16.53 -4.99
C VAL A 67 2.60 15.95 -3.78
N PHE A 68 2.06 14.89 -3.18
CA PHE A 68 2.60 14.31 -1.95
C PHE A 68 3.59 13.18 -2.18
N ALA A 69 3.48 12.45 -3.29
CA ALA A 69 4.33 11.31 -3.58
C ALA A 69 5.83 11.62 -3.42
N PRO A 70 6.39 12.76 -3.87
CA PRO A 70 7.81 13.06 -3.67
C PRO A 70 8.23 13.24 -2.20
N LEU A 71 7.31 13.62 -1.31
CA LEU A 71 7.59 13.85 0.12
C LEU A 71 7.28 12.63 0.99
N LEU A 72 6.18 11.92 0.69
CA LEU A 72 5.62 10.84 1.51
C LEU A 72 5.74 9.46 0.86
N ALA A 73 6.58 9.33 -0.16
CA ALA A 73 6.86 8.08 -0.90
C ALA A 73 7.07 6.89 0.05
N ASN A 74 8.12 6.97 0.86
CA ASN A 74 8.66 5.85 1.62
C ASN A 74 7.75 5.42 2.78
N VAL A 75 6.91 6.33 3.28
CA VAL A 75 6.07 6.09 4.46
C VAL A 75 4.64 5.72 4.10
N MET A 76 4.14 6.14 2.94
CA MET A 76 2.72 6.10 2.66
C MET A 76 2.42 5.65 1.22
N CYS A 77 2.97 6.31 0.19
CA CYS A 77 2.67 5.93 -1.20
C CYS A 77 3.22 4.55 -1.58
N CYS A 78 4.53 4.33 -1.44
CA CYS A 78 5.18 3.11 -1.94
C CYS A 78 4.76 1.86 -1.16
N PRO A 79 4.65 1.88 0.19
CA PRO A 79 4.08 0.74 0.93
C PRO A 79 2.65 0.41 0.49
N GLN A 80 1.81 1.41 0.22
CA GLN A 80 0.43 1.20 -0.22
C GLN A 80 0.34 0.70 -1.67
N LEU A 81 1.27 1.11 -2.53
CA LEU A 81 1.36 0.64 -3.90
C LEU A 81 1.85 -0.81 -3.97
N ASP A 82 2.86 -1.17 -3.19
CA ASP A 82 3.37 -2.54 -3.08
C ASP A 82 2.32 -3.50 -2.50
N ALA A 83 1.63 -3.07 -1.43
CA ALA A 83 0.50 -3.80 -0.88
C ALA A 83 -0.62 -3.97 -1.92
N ALA A 84 -0.95 -2.91 -2.67
CA ALA A 84 -1.98 -2.99 -3.68
C ALA A 84 -1.63 -3.97 -4.82
N LEU A 85 -0.38 -3.93 -5.30
CA LEU A 85 0.14 -4.89 -6.28
C LEU A 85 0.01 -6.33 -5.78
N THR A 86 0.43 -6.58 -4.53
CA THR A 86 0.36 -7.90 -3.91
C THR A 86 -1.09 -8.39 -3.77
N ILE A 87 -2.02 -7.52 -3.35
CA ILE A 87 -3.44 -7.88 -3.21
C ILE A 87 -4.08 -8.14 -4.58
N ILE A 88 -3.80 -7.31 -5.58
CA ILE A 88 -4.33 -7.50 -6.94
C ILE A 88 -3.83 -8.84 -7.51
N LEU A 89 -2.54 -9.13 -7.35
CA LEU A 89 -1.95 -10.40 -7.79
C LEU A 89 -2.55 -11.59 -7.03
N GLY A 90 -2.70 -11.49 -5.71
CA GLY A 90 -3.34 -12.53 -4.88
C GLY A 90 -4.80 -12.78 -5.26
N LYS A 91 -5.55 -11.73 -5.60
CA LYS A 91 -6.93 -11.85 -6.08
C LYS A 91 -7.00 -12.54 -7.44
N ALA A 92 -6.08 -12.22 -8.35
CA ALA A 92 -5.97 -12.92 -9.63
C ALA A 92 -5.56 -14.38 -9.43
N SER A 93 -4.61 -14.64 -8.53
CA SER A 93 -4.15 -15.98 -8.19
C SER A 93 -5.28 -16.88 -7.68
N LYS A 94 -6.16 -16.36 -6.83
CA LYS A 94 -7.37 -17.09 -6.39
C LYS A 94 -8.26 -17.56 -7.56
N GLN A 95 -8.25 -16.86 -8.68
CA GLN A 95 -9.06 -17.18 -9.85
C GLN A 95 -8.33 -18.07 -10.86
N THR A 96 -7.01 -17.94 -10.98
CA THR A 96 -6.21 -18.58 -12.04
C THR A 96 -5.31 -19.71 -11.55
N GLY A 97 -5.09 -19.84 -10.24
CA GLY A 97 -4.10 -20.74 -9.66
C GLY A 97 -2.64 -20.24 -9.78
N GLN A 98 -2.40 -19.14 -10.51
CA GLN A 98 -1.05 -18.62 -10.73
C GLN A 98 -0.67 -17.61 -9.65
N LEU A 99 0.46 -17.83 -8.97
CA LEU A 99 0.98 -16.94 -7.93
C LEU A 99 1.81 -15.77 -8.50
N ALA A 100 2.15 -15.83 -9.80
CA ALA A 100 2.95 -14.82 -10.47
C ALA A 100 2.55 -14.67 -11.94
N LEU A 101 2.78 -13.48 -12.50
CA LEU A 101 2.62 -13.25 -13.93
C LEU A 101 3.87 -13.65 -14.71
N ASN A 102 3.68 -14.03 -15.97
CA ASN A 102 4.81 -14.13 -16.91
C ASN A 102 5.38 -12.74 -17.25
N ARG A 103 6.61 -12.69 -17.75
CA ARG A 103 7.34 -11.44 -18.02
C ARG A 103 6.61 -10.47 -18.95
N THR A 104 5.84 -10.96 -19.91
CA THR A 104 5.12 -10.11 -20.87
C THR A 104 3.87 -9.52 -20.21
N GLN A 105 3.06 -10.36 -19.56
CA GLN A 105 1.89 -9.94 -18.80
C GLN A 105 2.25 -8.92 -17.72
N SER A 106 3.33 -9.16 -16.98
CA SER A 106 3.74 -8.27 -15.90
C SER A 106 4.11 -6.85 -16.39
N LYS A 107 4.67 -6.72 -17.59
CA LYS A 107 4.94 -5.40 -18.22
C LYS A 107 3.64 -4.68 -18.59
N HIS A 108 2.72 -5.37 -19.27
CA HIS A 108 1.43 -4.79 -19.65
C HIS A 108 0.61 -4.41 -18.41
N CYS A 109 0.57 -5.28 -17.41
CA CYS A 109 -0.19 -5.07 -16.20
C CYS A 109 0.36 -3.96 -15.31
N LEU A 110 1.69 -3.85 -15.16
CA LEU A 110 2.26 -2.72 -14.44
C LEU A 110 1.95 -1.41 -15.17
N SER A 111 2.15 -1.37 -16.49
CA SER A 111 1.85 -0.17 -17.30
C SER A 111 0.39 0.24 -17.22
N ASP A 112 -0.54 -0.71 -17.29
CA ASP A 112 -1.98 -0.44 -17.21
C ASP A 112 -2.36 0.07 -15.81
N LEU A 113 -1.81 -0.54 -14.75
CA LEU A 113 -2.04 -0.10 -13.38
C LEU A 113 -1.51 1.32 -13.14
N GLU A 114 -0.29 1.64 -13.59
CA GLU A 114 0.28 2.98 -13.47
C GLU A 114 -0.62 4.02 -14.16
N GLN A 115 -1.10 3.71 -15.36
CA GLN A 115 -2.01 4.61 -16.11
C GLN A 115 -3.33 4.82 -15.38
N ILE A 116 -3.90 3.78 -14.78
CA ILE A 116 -5.13 3.88 -13.97
C ILE A 116 -4.89 4.75 -12.74
N LEU A 117 -3.77 4.56 -12.03
CA LEU A 117 -3.41 5.36 -10.86
C LEU A 117 -3.22 6.83 -11.24
N VAL A 118 -2.49 7.11 -12.32
CA VAL A 118 -2.31 8.48 -12.84
C VAL A 118 -3.64 9.11 -13.26
N GLY A 119 -4.51 8.35 -13.93
CA GLY A 119 -5.85 8.78 -14.27
C GLY A 119 -6.71 9.15 -13.06
N LYS A 120 -6.37 8.62 -11.88
CA LYS A 120 -7.00 8.92 -10.58
C LYS A 120 -6.20 9.94 -9.73
N GLY A 121 -5.17 10.56 -10.30
CA GLY A 121 -4.41 11.65 -9.67
C GLY A 121 -3.07 11.26 -9.03
N ALA A 122 -2.68 9.99 -9.06
CA ALA A 122 -1.36 9.60 -8.61
C ALA A 122 -0.26 10.28 -9.44
N SER A 123 0.95 10.33 -8.89
CA SER A 123 2.11 10.84 -9.64
C SER A 123 2.33 10.07 -10.94
N SER A 124 2.75 10.76 -12.01
CA SER A 124 3.22 10.07 -13.23
C SER A 124 4.62 9.48 -13.11
N LYS A 125 5.27 9.68 -11.95
CA LYS A 125 6.66 9.26 -11.68
C LYS A 125 6.75 8.08 -10.70
N LEU A 126 5.66 7.33 -10.47
CA LEU A 126 5.61 6.24 -9.48
C LEU A 126 6.73 5.22 -9.67
N GLY A 127 7.00 4.79 -10.91
CA GLY A 127 8.11 3.88 -11.20
C GLY A 127 9.46 4.35 -10.63
N SER A 128 9.76 5.65 -10.73
CA SER A 128 10.99 6.22 -10.18
C SER A 128 10.93 6.53 -8.68
N ILE A 129 9.76 6.96 -8.18
CA ILE A 129 9.56 7.32 -6.77
C ILE A 129 9.60 6.07 -5.88
N CYS A 130 8.98 4.99 -6.35
CA CYS A 130 8.81 3.75 -5.60
C CYS A 130 9.68 2.60 -6.11
N SER A 131 10.57 2.83 -7.08
CA SER A 131 11.42 1.80 -7.70
C SER A 131 10.61 0.59 -8.19
N LEU A 132 9.49 0.85 -8.86
CA LEU A 132 8.60 -0.22 -9.34
C LEU A 132 9.18 -0.84 -10.60
N HIS A 133 9.24 -2.16 -10.62
CA HIS A 133 9.65 -2.92 -11.78
C HIS A 133 8.61 -3.98 -12.13
N SER A 134 8.49 -4.31 -13.41
CA SER A 134 7.58 -5.37 -13.84
C SER A 134 7.95 -6.71 -13.18
N SER A 135 9.23 -6.93 -12.86
CA SER A 135 9.70 -8.11 -12.12
C SER A 135 9.02 -8.30 -10.75
N ASN A 136 8.53 -7.23 -10.10
CA ASN A 136 7.78 -7.34 -8.84
C ASN A 136 6.47 -8.13 -8.98
N LEU A 137 5.91 -8.20 -10.18
CA LEU A 137 4.69 -8.97 -10.49
C LEU A 137 5.00 -10.39 -11.01
N THR A 138 6.27 -10.75 -11.10
CA THR A 138 6.72 -12.10 -11.52
C THR A 138 7.16 -12.89 -10.30
N ALA A 139 7.55 -14.16 -10.51
CA ALA A 139 8.05 -15.06 -9.47
C ALA A 139 9.19 -14.46 -8.62
N SER A 140 9.92 -13.47 -9.16
CA SER A 140 11.06 -12.83 -8.50
C SER A 140 12.05 -13.90 -8.01
N SER A 141 12.46 -13.88 -6.75
CA SER A 141 13.30 -14.90 -6.10
C SER A 141 12.53 -16.12 -5.59
N CYS A 142 11.19 -16.07 -5.54
CA CYS A 142 10.36 -17.18 -5.09
C CYS A 142 10.09 -18.13 -6.26
N PRO A 143 10.58 -19.38 -6.23
CA PRO A 143 10.42 -20.30 -7.36
C PRO A 143 8.99 -20.84 -7.51
N LEU A 144 8.12 -20.59 -6.53
CA LEU A 144 6.74 -21.07 -6.53
C LEU A 144 5.85 -20.13 -7.33
N THR A 145 5.42 -20.59 -8.51
CA THR A 145 4.60 -19.79 -9.44
C THR A 145 3.15 -20.25 -9.51
N ASP A 146 2.84 -21.37 -8.89
CA ASP A 146 1.56 -22.05 -9.01
C ASP A 146 1.10 -22.60 -7.65
N VAL A 147 -0.20 -22.54 -7.39
CA VAL A 147 -0.81 -22.98 -6.13
C VAL A 147 -0.63 -24.48 -5.90
N ASP A 148 -0.73 -25.33 -6.92
CA ASP A 148 -0.57 -26.78 -6.75
C ASP A 148 0.87 -27.12 -6.34
N GLN A 149 1.84 -26.37 -6.87
CA GLN A 149 3.24 -26.50 -6.49
C GLN A 149 3.48 -26.03 -5.05
N PHE A 150 2.82 -24.96 -4.62
CA PHE A 150 2.90 -24.49 -3.23
C PHE A 150 2.27 -25.52 -2.27
N GLU A 151 1.08 -26.01 -2.56
CA GLU A 151 0.34 -26.97 -1.73
C GLU A 151 1.06 -28.30 -1.59
N SER A 152 1.73 -28.77 -2.65
CA SER A 152 2.56 -29.98 -2.60
C SER A 152 3.88 -29.79 -1.83
N ALA A 153 4.40 -28.57 -1.75
CA ALA A 153 5.64 -28.26 -1.04
C ALA A 153 5.43 -27.94 0.44
N VAL A 154 4.24 -27.50 0.83
CA VAL A 154 3.94 -27.04 2.19
C VAL A 154 3.37 -28.16 3.06
N ASP A 155 3.79 -28.20 4.32
CA ASP A 155 3.15 -29.03 5.35
C ASP A 155 1.88 -28.30 5.83
N THR A 156 0.75 -28.62 5.20
CA THR A 156 -0.54 -27.96 5.47
C THR A 156 -0.96 -28.07 6.94
N SER A 157 -0.62 -29.17 7.62
CA SER A 157 -0.90 -29.34 9.05
C SER A 157 -0.13 -28.34 9.90
N LYS A 158 1.17 -28.15 9.63
CA LYS A 158 1.97 -27.12 10.32
C LYS A 158 1.55 -25.71 9.96
N LEU A 159 1.18 -25.46 8.71
CA LEU A 159 0.70 -24.15 8.27
C LEU A 159 -0.59 -23.77 9.00
N LEU A 160 -1.55 -24.70 9.11
CA LEU A 160 -2.81 -24.47 9.81
C LEU A 160 -2.60 -24.16 11.30
N LEU A 161 -1.70 -24.91 11.97
CA LEU A 161 -1.31 -24.66 13.36
C LEU A 161 -0.64 -23.29 13.53
N ALA A 162 0.15 -22.85 12.55
CA ALA A 162 0.75 -21.52 12.57
C ALA A 162 -0.29 -20.41 12.37
N CYS A 163 -1.24 -20.60 11.45
CA CYS A 163 -2.33 -19.64 11.21
C CYS A 163 -3.26 -19.49 12.42
N GLU A 164 -3.53 -20.57 13.17
CA GLU A 164 -4.31 -20.51 14.42
C GLU A 164 -3.69 -19.57 15.46
N LYS A 165 -2.35 -19.50 15.50
CA LYS A 165 -1.61 -18.58 16.38
C LYS A 165 -1.68 -17.12 15.93
N VAL A 166 -1.97 -16.86 14.66
CA VAL A 166 -2.01 -15.52 14.05
C VAL A 166 -3.36 -14.84 14.25
N ASP A 167 -4.34 -15.51 14.87
CA ASP A 167 -5.63 -14.90 15.22
C ASP A 167 -5.76 -14.52 16.72
N PRO A 168 -4.96 -13.58 17.26
CA PRO A 168 -5.21 -13.04 18.59
C PRO A 168 -6.42 -12.11 18.61
N VAL A 169 -6.84 -11.55 17.47
CA VAL A 169 -7.92 -10.55 17.38
C VAL A 169 -9.29 -11.22 17.48
N LEU A 170 -9.54 -12.36 16.83
CA LEU A 170 -10.78 -13.12 17.03
C LEU A 170 -10.86 -13.64 18.47
N ASN A 171 -9.74 -14.07 19.05
CA ASN A 171 -9.69 -14.52 20.44
C ASN A 171 -9.93 -13.39 21.45
N GLU A 172 -9.50 -12.16 21.17
CA GLU A 172 -9.80 -10.97 21.98
C GLU A 172 -11.25 -10.51 21.81
N LEU A 173 -11.74 -10.38 20.58
CA LEU A 173 -13.13 -10.00 20.29
C LEU A 173 -14.13 -11.02 20.88
N THR A 174 -13.80 -12.31 20.83
CA THR A 174 -14.64 -13.37 21.44
C THR A 174 -14.58 -13.33 22.98
N ARG A 175 -13.43 -12.95 23.57
CA ARG A 175 -13.32 -12.74 25.03
C ARG A 175 -14.13 -11.55 25.50
N ASP A 176 -14.13 -10.45 24.75
CA ASP A 176 -14.85 -9.23 25.12
C ASP A 176 -16.38 -9.38 24.95
N LEU A 177 -16.83 -10.11 23.92
CA LEU A 177 -18.25 -10.49 23.77
C LEU A 177 -18.73 -11.41 24.93
N ASN A 178 -17.89 -12.32 25.41
CA ASN A 178 -18.23 -13.19 26.54
C ASN A 178 -18.20 -12.48 27.90
N LYS A 179 -17.38 -11.44 28.07
CA LYS A 179 -17.41 -10.56 29.26
C LYS A 179 -18.67 -9.70 29.32
N ASN A 180 -19.15 -9.23 28.17
CA ASN A 180 -20.31 -8.32 28.08
C ASN A 180 -21.67 -9.03 28.22
N ASN A 181 -21.73 -10.36 28.07
CA ASN A 181 -22.96 -11.15 28.26
C ASN A 181 -23.21 -11.58 29.72
N ASN A 182 -22.42 -11.11 30.69
CA ASN A 182 -22.61 -11.39 32.12
C ASN A 182 -23.33 -10.25 32.90
N TYR A 183 -24.06 -9.38 32.21
CA TYR A 183 -24.98 -8.43 32.86
C TYR A 183 -26.40 -8.55 32.28
N LYS A 184 -27.34 -8.88 33.18
CA LYS A 184 -28.81 -8.99 33.06
C LYS A 184 -29.38 -10.30 32.50
N ILE A 185 -29.77 -11.20 33.41
CA ILE A 185 -31.19 -11.47 33.69
C ILE A 185 -31.40 -11.63 35.21
N LYS A 186 -32.07 -10.65 35.83
CA LYS A 186 -33.07 -10.86 36.88
C LYS A 186 -34.23 -9.93 36.58
#